data_AF-A0A5Q2N885-F1
#
_entry.id   AF-A0A5Q2N885-F1
#
_cell.length_a   1.000
_cell.length_b   1.000
_cell.length_c   1.000
_cell.angle_alpha   90.00
_cell.angle_beta   90.00
_cell.angle_gamma   90.00
#
_symmetry.space_group_name_H-M   'P 1'
#
loop_
_entity.id
_entity.type
_entity.pdbx_description
1 polymer ?
#
loop_
_entity_poly.entity_id
_entity_poly.type
_entity_poly.pdbx_seq_one_letter_code
_entity_poly.pdbx_strand_id
1 'polypeptide(L)'
;MCTTETYSGELQLILKQLRGRNHRLFHDTEEVAQYFQSRRNEEELAQLLHQMADKLQEAEKIALRAIALLEEKEATERERVTPTITRFP
;
A
#
# COMPACT_ATOMS: atom_id res chain seq x y z
N MET A 1 23.25 7.69 -11.40
CA MET A 1 22.32 7.37 -12.50
C MET A 1 21.32 6.37 -11.95
N CYS A 2 20.02 6.67 -11.89
CA CYS A 2 19.02 5.66 -11.54
C CYS A 2 18.90 4.66 -12.69
N THR A 3 19.10 3.37 -12.44
CA THR A 3 18.70 2.33 -13.40
C THR A 3 17.23 2.01 -13.17
N THR A 4 16.56 1.48 -14.19
CA THR A 4 15.13 1.10 -14.09
C THR A 4 14.87 0.15 -12.92
N GLU A 5 15.82 -0.74 -12.61
CA GLU A 5 15.78 -1.66 -11.47
C GLU A 5 15.87 -0.93 -10.12
N THR A 6 16.75 0.08 -10.00
CA THR A 6 16.86 0.87 -8.74
C THR A 6 15.56 1.65 -8.50
N TYR A 7 14.98 2.21 -9.56
CA TYR A 7 13.74 2.97 -9.48
C TYR A 7 12.52 2.08 -9.12
N SER A 8 12.43 0.86 -9.66
CA SER A 8 11.37 -0.10 -9.28
C SER A 8 11.43 -0.48 -7.80
N GLY A 9 12.65 -0.77 -7.29
CA GLY A 9 12.84 -1.14 -5.89
C GLY A 9 12.49 -0.01 -4.92
N GLU A 10 12.88 1.22 -5.23
CA GLU A 10 12.53 2.41 -4.43
C GLU A 10 11.02 2.65 -4.40
N LEU A 11 10.34 2.52 -5.55
CA LEU A 11 8.88 2.62 -5.61
C LEU A 11 8.18 1.53 -4.80
N GLN A 12 8.63 0.29 -4.88
CA GLN A 12 8.06 -0.82 -4.10
C GLN A 12 8.22 -0.57 -2.60
N LEU A 13 9.36 -0.04 -2.17
CA LEU A 13 9.61 0.33 -0.77
C LEU A 13 8.67 1.45 -0.30
N ILE A 14 8.53 2.51 -1.08
CA ILE A 14 7.61 3.62 -0.77
C ILE A 14 6.18 3.12 -0.64
N LEU A 15 5.72 2.28 -1.56
CA LEU A 15 4.35 1.74 -1.51
C LEU A 15 4.13 0.83 -0.31
N LYS A 16 5.10 -0.02 0.05
CA LYS A 16 5.04 -0.85 1.27
C LYS A 16 4.96 0.01 2.54
N GLN A 17 5.74 1.10 2.60
CA GLN A 17 5.70 2.04 3.71
C GLN A 17 4.36 2.76 3.80
N LEU A 18 3.82 3.24 2.67
CA LEU A 18 2.52 3.89 2.61
C LEU A 18 1.40 2.95 3.07
N ARG A 19 1.39 1.70 2.60
CA ARG A 19 0.44 0.67 3.05
C ARG A 19 0.47 0.52 4.57
N GLY A 20 1.66 0.30 5.13
CA GLY A 20 1.82 0.10 6.58
C GLY A 20 1.44 1.34 7.41
N ARG A 21 1.72 2.55 6.91
CA ARG A 21 1.31 3.80 7.58
C ARG A 21 -0.20 3.99 7.57
N ASN A 22 -0.84 3.77 6.41
CA ASN A 22 -2.29 3.89 6.28
C ASN A 22 -3.02 2.87 7.16
N HIS A 23 -2.52 1.63 7.21
CA HIS A 23 -3.07 0.57 8.06
C HIS A 23 -3.07 0.94 9.55
N ARG A 24 -1.95 1.46 10.07
CA ARG A 24 -1.87 1.91 11.47
C ARG A 24 -2.77 3.10 11.74
N LEU A 25 -2.69 4.13 10.89
CA LEU A 25 -3.52 5.32 11.06
C LEU A 25 -5.02 4.99 10.99
N PHE A 26 -5.41 4.02 10.16
CA PHE A 26 -6.80 3.54 10.11
C PHE A 26 -7.25 3.03 11.47
N HIS A 27 -6.52 2.08 12.06
CA HIS A 27 -6.86 1.51 13.36
C HIS A 27 -6.83 2.55 14.48
N ASP A 28 -5.79 3.39 14.53
CA ASP A 28 -5.69 4.46 15.54
C ASP A 28 -6.89 5.42 15.44
N THR A 29 -7.30 5.77 14.22
CA THR A 29 -8.43 6.68 13.99
C THR A 29 -9.76 6.03 14.36
N GLU A 30 -9.94 4.75 14.03
CA GLU A 30 -11.15 3.99 14.34
C GLU A 30 -11.35 3.84 15.85
N GLU A 31 -10.29 3.50 16.59
CA GLU A 31 -10.33 3.40 18.06
C GLU A 31 -10.70 4.73 18.71
N VAL A 32 -10.11 5.84 18.22
CA VAL A 32 -10.42 7.18 18.72
C VAL A 32 -11.86 7.57 18.40
N ALA A 33 -12.37 7.27 17.20
CA ALA A 33 -13.76 7.50 16.82
C ALA A 33 -14.75 6.78 17.76
N GLN A 34 -14.50 5.48 18.01
CA GLN A 34 -15.29 4.67 18.95
C GLN A 34 -15.25 5.22 20.37
N TYR A 35 -14.10 5.72 20.82
CA TYR A 35 -13.98 6.38 22.11
C TYR A 35 -14.84 7.64 22.21
N PHE A 36 -14.79 8.53 21.21
CA PHE A 36 -15.60 9.75 21.20
C PHE A 36 -17.10 9.47 21.18
N GLN A 37 -17.52 8.48 20.38
CA GLN A 37 -18.92 8.06 20.29
C GLN A 37 -19.43 7.48 21.62
N SER A 38 -18.63 6.62 22.27
CA SER A 38 -19.06 5.89 23.47
C SER A 38 -18.91 6.68 24.77
N ARG A 39 -17.95 7.60 24.87
CA ARG A 39 -17.56 8.23 26.15
C ARG A 39 -17.80 9.72 26.24
N ARG A 40 -17.90 10.42 25.10
CA ARG A 40 -18.00 11.89 25.09
C ARG A 40 -19.27 12.43 24.45
N ASN A 41 -20.09 11.57 23.84
CA ASN A 41 -21.30 11.96 23.10
C ASN A 41 -21.00 13.00 22.01
N GLU A 42 -19.77 12.99 21.49
CA GLU A 42 -19.30 13.88 20.41
C GLU A 42 -19.54 13.18 19.06
N GLU A 43 -20.82 12.99 18.71
CA GLU A 43 -21.23 12.19 17.55
C GLU A 43 -20.71 12.73 16.22
N GLU A 44 -20.77 14.05 16.01
CA GLU A 44 -20.29 14.68 14.77
C GLU A 44 -18.78 14.48 14.58
N LEU A 45 -17.99 14.61 15.65
CA LEU A 45 -16.55 14.39 15.59
C LEU A 45 -16.23 12.92 15.34
N ALA A 46 -16.92 12.00 16.01
CA ALA A 46 -16.77 10.57 15.79
C ALA A 46 -17.11 10.19 14.34
N GLN A 47 -18.17 10.76 13.75
CA GLN A 47 -18.51 10.55 12.35
C GLN A 47 -17.42 11.04 11.39
N LEU A 48 -16.83 12.21 11.64
CA LEU A 48 -15.71 12.71 10.83
C LEU A 48 -14.48 11.80 10.93
N LEU A 49 -14.19 11.28 12.11
CA LEU A 49 -13.09 10.33 12.31
C LEU A 49 -13.36 9.00 11.60
N HIS A 50 -14.59 8.49 11.61
CA HIS A 50 -14.96 7.30 10.83
C HIS A 50 -14.78 7.54 9.32
N GLN A 51 -15.20 8.70 8.80
CA GLN A 51 -14.96 9.04 7.39
C GLN A 51 -13.47 9.12 7.07
N MET A 52 -12.64 9.63 7.99
CA MET A 52 -11.19 9.65 7.82
C MET A 52 -10.61 8.23 7.81
N ALA A 53 -11.07 7.35 8.70
CA ALA A 53 -10.67 5.94 8.74
C ALA A 53 -11.02 5.24 7.41
N ASP A 54 -12.23 5.44 6.87
CA ASP A 54 -12.63 4.88 5.58
C ASP A 54 -11.69 5.31 4.44
N LYS A 55 -11.26 6.58 4.43
CA LYS A 55 -10.31 7.10 3.44
C LYS A 55 -8.92 6.51 3.59
N LEU A 56 -8.46 6.29 4.83
CA LEU A 56 -7.19 5.60 5.09
C LEU A 56 -7.22 4.15 4.64
N GLN A 57 -8.34 3.45 4.86
CA GLN A 57 -8.54 2.08 4.40
C GLN A 57 -8.59 2.00 2.86
N GLU A 58 -9.24 2.97 2.20
CA GLU A 58 -9.24 3.09 0.74
C GLU A 58 -7.82 3.30 0.20
N ALA A 59 -7.04 4.20 0.82
CA ALA A 59 -5.65 4.43 0.45
C ALA A 59 -4.76 3.20 0.67
N GLU A 60 -4.98 2.41 1.73
CA GLU A 60 -4.29 1.13 1.95
C GLU A 60 -4.59 0.13 0.82
N LYS A 61 -5.86 -0.01 0.42
CA LYS A 61 -6.28 -0.89 -0.68
C LYS A 61 -5.64 -0.48 -2.01
N ILE A 62 -5.54 0.83 -2.27
CA ILE A 62 -4.87 1.35 -3.47
C ILE A 62 -3.37 1.02 -3.44
N ALA A 63 -2.70 1.24 -2.30
CA ALA A 63 -1.29 0.89 -2.14
C ALA A 63 -1.04 -0.61 -2.36
N LEU A 64 -1.92 -1.47 -1.84
CA LEU A 64 -1.84 -2.92 -2.05
C LEU A 64 -1.94 -3.30 -3.54
N ARG A 65 -2.87 -2.69 -4.28
CA ARG A 65 -3.02 -2.91 -5.73
C ARG A 65 -1.79 -2.43 -6.50
N ALA A 66 -1.23 -1.28 -6.15
CA ALA A 66 -0.02 -0.76 -6.78
C ALA A 66 1.20 -1.68 -6.56
N ILE A 67 1.34 -2.25 -5.36
CA ILE A 67 2.39 -3.24 -5.06
C ILE A 67 2.22 -4.48 -5.96
N ALA A 68 1.00 -5.02 -6.05
CA ALA A 68 0.72 -6.20 -6.86
C ALA A 68 1.05 -5.97 -8.36
N LEU A 69 0.70 -4.80 -8.90
CA LEU A 69 1.02 -4.44 -10.29
C LEU A 69 2.54 -4.35 -10.56
N LEU A 70 3.32 -3.85 -9.59
CA LEU A 70 4.77 -3.84 -9.71
C LEU A 70 5.35 -5.24 -9.67
N GLU A 71 4.88 -6.08 -8.75
CA GLU A 71 5.35 -7.47 -8.60
C GLU A 71 5.02 -8.31 -9.85
N GLU A 72 3.86 -8.12 -10.46
CA GLU A 72 3.48 -8.75 -11.74
C GLU A 72 4.40 -8.31 -12.89
N LYS A 73 4.73 -7.02 -12.97
CA LYS A 73 5.66 -6.50 -13.98
C LYS A 73 7.06 -7.07 -13.80
N GLU A 74 7.58 -7.12 -12.58
CA GLU A 74 8.89 -7.72 -12.29
C GLU A 74 8.94 -9.21 -12.65
N ALA A 75 7.86 -9.96 -12.37
CA ALA A 75 7.76 -11.36 -12.78
C ALA A 75 7.79 -11.52 -14.30
N THR A 76 7.00 -10.70 -15.01
CA THR A 76 6.92 -10.74 -16.49
C THR A 76 8.25 -10.33 -17.15
N GLU A 77 8.97 -9.36 -16.58
CA GLU A 77 10.30 -8.96 -17.06
C GLU A 77 11.34 -10.07 -16.84
N ARG A 78 11.33 -10.75 -15.69
CA ARG A 78 12.23 -11.88 -15.41
C ARG A 78 11.99 -13.06 -16.36
N GLU A 79 10.74 -13.35 -16.71
CA GLU A 79 10.41 -14.39 -17.69
C GLU A 79 10.94 -14.05 -19.09
N ARG A 80 10.90 -12.77 -19.49
CA ARG A 80 11.38 -12.32 -20.81
C ARG A 80 12.91 -12.35 -20.97
N VAL A 81 13.67 -12.25 -19.88
CA VAL A 81 15.14 -12.29 -19.92
C VAL A 81 15.68 -13.73 -20.07
N THR A 82 14.82 -14.74 -20.02
CA THR A 82 15.21 -16.15 -20.20
C THR A 82 14.71 -16.71 -21.54
N PRO A 83 15.38 -16.41 -22.65
CA PRO A 83 15.77 -17.52 -23.53
C PRO A 83 17.09 -17.25 -24.26
N THR A 84 18.08 -18.12 -24.05
CA THR A 84 18.82 -18.83 -25.11
C THR A 84 19.90 -19.66 -24.41
N ILE A 85 19.58 -20.90 -24.06
CA ILE A 85 20.61 -21.93 -23.92
C ILE A 85 21.02 -22.27 -25.35
N THR A 86 22.06 -21.61 -25.86
CA THR A 86 22.81 -22.10 -27.01
C THR A 86 23.51 -23.37 -26.56
N ARG A 87 22.90 -24.53 -26.83
CA ARG A 87 23.68 -25.76 -26.97
C ARG A 87 24.44 -25.72 -28.29
N PHE A 88 25.60 -26.37 -28.24
CA PHE A 88 26.37 -27.04 -29.30
C PHE A 88 27.71 -26.40 -29.69
N PRO A 89 28.73 -27.22 -30.05
CA PRO A 89 28.94 -28.66 -29.79
C PRO A 89 29.85 -28.96 -28.59
#